data_AF-A0AAU6HRW7-F1
#
_entry.id   AF-A0AAU6HRW7-F1
#
_cell.length_a   1.000
_cell.length_b   1.000
_cell.length_c   1.000
_cell.angle_alpha   90.00
_cell.angle_beta   90.00
_cell.angle_gamma   90.00
#
_symmetry.space_group_name_H-M   'P 1'
#
loop_
_entity.id
_entity.type
_entity.pdbx_description
1 polymer ?
#
loop_
_entity_poly.entity_id
_entity_poly.type
_entity_poly.pdbx_seq_one_letter_code
_entity_poly.pdbx_strand_id
1 'polypeptide(L)'
;MSADVTGPVRKSGPGVYKVARFKGAKSPSTAGTWGGWTLVAVYENKKEPLHRIAMWDGFQPLEADRRTFTVRLNGLHIPANSHGRAGVVAYDGYRGRGNDGLTVRAGRHRPLKVHDSANPANDVMNSTITDFGQEAARRPAYPDTLGFDSDVFDITPALRSGADRLTFRFTTRNPGYLLGALFVQADTRH
;
A
#
# COMPACT_ATOMS: atom_id res chain seq x y z
N MET A 1 -12.03 -7.41 6.15
CA MET A 1 -13.35 -7.07 5.57
C MET A 1 -13.27 -5.61 5.13
N SER A 2 -13.68 -5.32 3.90
CA SER A 2 -13.84 -3.96 3.36
C SER A 2 -15.32 -3.66 3.15
N ALA A 3 -15.66 -2.38 2.96
CA ALA A 3 -17.02 -1.93 2.66
C ALA A 3 -16.98 -0.71 1.76
N ASP A 4 -17.94 -0.59 0.83
CA ASP A 4 -18.15 0.65 0.08
C ASP A 4 -18.82 1.69 0.98
N VAL A 5 -18.12 2.80 1.20
CA VAL A 5 -18.56 3.92 2.04
C VAL A 5 -18.74 5.21 1.23
N THR A 6 -18.87 5.10 -0.10
CA THR A 6 -19.02 6.26 -1.00
C THR A 6 -20.19 7.15 -0.59
N GLY A 7 -21.37 6.57 -0.32
CA GLY A 7 -22.55 7.32 0.14
C GLY A 7 -22.31 8.09 1.44
N PRO A 8 -21.91 7.41 2.53
CA PRO A 8 -21.56 8.06 3.80
C PRO A 8 -20.49 9.16 3.68
N VAL A 9 -19.41 8.92 2.92
CA VAL A 9 -18.33 9.89 2.70
C VAL A 9 -18.83 11.11 1.93
N ARG A 10 -19.58 10.92 0.83
CA ARG A 10 -20.18 12.02 0.07
C ARG A 10 -21.12 12.87 0.90
N LYS A 11 -21.90 12.25 1.79
CA LYS A 11 -22.83 12.95 2.69
C LYS A 11 -22.10 13.74 3.78
N SER A 12 -20.99 13.21 4.29
CA SER A 12 -20.23 13.82 5.39
C SER A 12 -19.35 14.98 4.93
N GLY A 13 -18.83 14.92 3.71
CA GLY A 13 -17.97 15.97 3.15
C GLY A 13 -16.52 15.91 3.69
N PRO A 14 -15.72 16.96 3.45
CA PRO A 14 -14.33 16.97 3.89
C PRO A 14 -14.21 17.04 5.42
N GLY A 15 -13.32 16.25 6.01
CA GLY A 15 -13.08 16.28 7.44
C GLY A 15 -12.38 15.05 7.99
N VAL A 16 -12.30 14.99 9.32
CA VAL A 16 -11.72 13.85 10.05
C VAL A 16 -12.76 12.76 10.18
N TYR A 17 -12.44 11.58 9.64
CA TYR A 17 -13.23 10.37 9.78
C TYR A 17 -12.73 9.57 10.98
N LYS A 18 -13.65 8.98 11.76
CA LYS A 18 -13.35 8.16 12.94
C LYS A 18 -14.22 6.91 12.92
N VAL A 19 -13.65 5.78 13.30
CA VAL A 19 -14.39 4.53 13.51
C VAL A 19 -14.58 4.33 15.01
N ALA A 20 -15.79 3.93 15.40
CA ALA A 20 -16.13 3.57 16.78
C ALA A 20 -16.39 2.06 16.89
N ARG A 21 -16.33 1.52 18.11
CA ARG A 21 -16.61 0.10 18.43
C ARG A 21 -15.71 -0.89 17.68
N PHE A 22 -14.42 -0.63 17.69
CA PHE A 22 -13.42 -1.49 17.09
C PHE A 22 -13.18 -2.76 17.94
N LYS A 23 -13.19 -3.94 17.31
CA LYS A 23 -12.69 -5.18 17.92
C LYS A 23 -11.30 -5.47 17.35
N GLY A 24 -10.30 -5.56 18.24
CA GLY A 24 -8.92 -5.93 17.94
C GLY A 24 -8.79 -7.10 16.96
N ALA A 25 -7.87 -7.00 16.01
CA ALA A 25 -7.41 -8.19 15.30
C ALA A 25 -6.39 -8.92 16.18
N LYS A 26 -6.48 -10.26 16.21
CA LYS A 26 -5.47 -11.07 16.88
C LYS A 26 -4.17 -11.02 16.08
N SER A 27 -3.11 -10.91 16.83
CA SER A 27 -1.76 -10.94 16.32
C SER A 27 -1.28 -12.34 15.96
N PRO A 28 -0.61 -12.55 14.81
CA PRO A 28 0.21 -13.73 14.60
C PRO A 28 1.57 -13.68 15.33
N SER A 29 1.92 -12.55 15.91
CA SER A 29 3.08 -12.39 16.80
C SER A 29 2.65 -12.45 18.28
N THR A 30 3.62 -12.43 19.20
CA THR A 30 3.34 -12.35 20.65
C THR A 30 3.00 -10.92 21.10
N ALA A 31 2.85 -9.97 20.17
CA ALA A 31 2.81 -8.53 20.43
C ALA A 31 1.45 -8.01 20.94
N GLY A 32 0.39 -8.82 20.95
CA GLY A 32 -0.91 -8.46 21.54
C GLY A 32 -2.04 -8.34 20.53
N THR A 33 -2.88 -7.31 20.62
CA THR A 33 -3.95 -7.02 19.64
C THR A 33 -3.69 -5.66 19.01
N TRP A 34 -3.67 -5.58 17.69
CA TRP A 34 -3.65 -4.30 16.98
C TRP A 34 -5.02 -3.95 16.43
N GLY A 35 -5.17 -2.65 16.19
CA GLY A 35 -6.36 -2.09 15.60
C GLY A 35 -6.09 -0.91 14.72
N GLY A 36 -6.65 -0.95 13.53
CA GLY A 36 -6.58 0.12 12.57
C GLY A 36 -7.73 0.01 11.59
N TRP A 37 -8.01 1.12 10.93
CA TRP A 37 -8.90 1.15 9.78
C TRP A 37 -8.26 2.06 8.74
N THR A 38 -8.57 1.77 7.48
CA THR A 38 -8.10 2.55 6.34
C THR A 38 -9.30 2.90 5.48
N LEU A 39 -9.37 4.16 5.07
CA LEU A 39 -10.26 4.60 4.00
C LEU A 39 -9.40 4.92 2.78
N VAL A 40 -9.66 4.19 1.70
CA VAL A 40 -9.13 4.52 0.38
C VAL A 40 -10.23 5.23 -0.39
N ALA A 41 -9.97 6.47 -0.81
CA ALA A 41 -10.91 7.28 -1.58
C ALA A 41 -10.33 7.57 -2.97
N VAL A 42 -11.10 7.24 -4.00
CA VAL A 42 -10.80 7.60 -5.38
C VAL A 42 -11.84 8.62 -5.84
N TYR A 43 -11.39 9.76 -6.33
CA TYR A 43 -12.27 10.86 -6.72
C TYR A 43 -11.76 11.58 -7.96
N GLU A 44 -12.66 12.22 -8.68
CA GLU A 44 -12.33 13.05 -9.84
C GLU A 44 -11.77 14.40 -9.38
N ASN A 45 -10.62 14.79 -9.91
CA ASN A 45 -10.06 16.12 -9.73
C ASN A 45 -9.78 16.74 -11.09
N LYS A 46 -10.55 17.77 -11.47
CA LYS A 46 -10.42 18.45 -12.78
C LYS A 46 -9.08 19.19 -12.97
N LYS A 47 -8.28 19.32 -11.90
CA LYS A 47 -6.95 19.92 -11.94
C LYS A 47 -5.83 18.90 -12.18
N GLU A 48 -6.14 17.61 -12.14
CA GLU A 48 -5.19 16.53 -12.35
C GLU A 48 -5.42 15.91 -13.73
N PRO A 49 -4.37 15.35 -14.36
CA PRO A 49 -4.54 14.58 -15.57
C PRO A 49 -5.34 13.29 -15.30
N LEU A 50 -5.82 12.68 -16.38
CA LEU A 50 -6.51 11.40 -16.27
C LEU A 50 -5.52 10.32 -15.85
N HIS A 51 -5.91 9.53 -14.85
CA HIS A 51 -5.12 8.39 -14.37
C HIS A 51 -5.92 7.09 -14.44
N ARG A 52 -5.21 5.99 -14.67
CA ARG A 52 -5.70 4.62 -14.43
C ARG A 52 -5.46 4.28 -12.98
N ILE A 53 -6.51 3.85 -12.30
CA ILE A 53 -6.46 3.44 -10.91
C ILE A 53 -6.85 1.97 -10.83
N ALA A 54 -6.04 1.19 -10.13
CA ALA A 54 -6.32 -0.20 -9.82
C ALA A 54 -6.02 -0.45 -8.34
N MET A 55 -6.85 -1.26 -7.69
CA MET A 55 -6.70 -1.55 -6.28
C MET A 55 -6.92 -3.04 -6.01
N TRP A 56 -6.18 -3.54 -5.04
CA TRP A 56 -6.49 -4.76 -4.32
C TRP A 56 -6.82 -4.36 -2.89
N ASP A 57 -8.00 -4.76 -2.43
CA ASP A 57 -8.37 -4.70 -1.03
C ASP A 57 -8.37 -6.12 -0.45
N GLY A 58 -7.90 -6.25 0.78
CA GLY A 58 -7.86 -7.57 1.39
C GLY A 58 -7.37 -7.55 2.82
N PHE A 59 -7.21 -8.74 3.36
CA PHE A 59 -6.59 -8.93 4.65
C PHE A 59 -5.79 -10.22 4.55
N GLN A 60 -4.54 -10.10 4.14
CA GLN A 60 -3.70 -11.24 3.80
C GLN A 60 -2.53 -11.33 4.78
N PRO A 61 -2.55 -12.30 5.70
CA PRO A 61 -1.38 -12.62 6.50
C PRO A 61 -0.24 -13.16 5.63
N LEU A 62 0.96 -12.65 5.87
CA LEU A 62 2.22 -13.21 5.40
C LEU A 62 3.03 -13.60 6.63
N GLU A 63 3.24 -14.90 6.81
CA GLU A 63 3.84 -15.48 8.02
C GLU A 63 4.70 -16.72 7.68
N ALA A 64 5.04 -17.52 8.67
CA ALA A 64 5.90 -18.69 8.52
C ALA A 64 5.36 -19.70 7.47
N ASP A 65 4.05 -19.90 7.43
CA ASP A 65 3.33 -20.79 6.51
C ASP A 65 3.11 -20.15 5.12
N ARG A 66 3.03 -18.81 5.06
CA ARG A 66 2.88 -18.03 3.84
C ARG A 66 3.85 -16.86 3.78
N ARG A 67 5.10 -17.17 3.45
CA ARG A 67 6.16 -16.16 3.35
C ARG A 67 6.02 -15.19 2.18
N THR A 68 5.09 -15.44 1.27
CA THR A 68 5.03 -14.70 0.01
C THR A 68 3.60 -14.57 -0.51
N PHE A 69 3.28 -13.40 -1.06
CA PHE A 69 2.00 -13.12 -1.69
C PHE A 69 2.19 -12.35 -2.98
N THR A 70 1.26 -12.49 -3.93
CA THR A 70 1.35 -11.83 -5.23
C THR A 70 0.00 -11.27 -5.62
N VAL A 71 -0.01 -9.96 -5.90
CA VAL A 71 -1.15 -9.22 -6.40
C VAL A 71 -0.90 -8.88 -7.86
N ARG A 72 -1.89 -9.14 -8.71
CA ARG A 72 -1.86 -8.80 -10.14
C ARG A 72 -2.94 -7.76 -10.41
N LEU A 73 -2.52 -6.56 -10.81
CA LEU A 73 -3.41 -5.47 -11.20
C LEU A 73 -3.39 -5.38 -12.73
N ASN A 74 -4.55 -5.64 -13.35
CA ASN A 74 -4.72 -5.68 -14.80
C ASN A 74 -5.42 -4.41 -15.31
N GLY A 75 -5.43 -4.20 -16.63
CA GLY A 75 -6.21 -3.14 -17.28
C GLY A 75 -5.58 -1.75 -17.21
N LEU A 76 -4.28 -1.67 -16.90
CA LEU A 76 -3.57 -0.39 -16.72
C LEU A 76 -3.19 0.27 -18.06
N HIS A 77 -2.92 -0.51 -19.11
CA HIS A 77 -2.54 -0.04 -20.45
C HIS A 77 -1.52 1.12 -20.44
N ILE A 78 -0.34 0.86 -19.88
CA ILE A 78 0.68 1.85 -19.57
C ILE A 78 1.22 2.50 -20.87
N PRO A 79 1.04 3.82 -21.07
CA PRO A 79 1.66 4.56 -22.17
C PRO A 79 3.19 4.62 -22.12
N ALA A 80 3.80 5.19 -23.16
CA ALA A 80 5.21 5.57 -23.09
C ALA A 80 5.39 6.77 -22.14
N ASN A 81 6.52 6.84 -21.44
CA ASN A 81 6.89 7.93 -20.53
C ASN A 81 5.88 8.20 -19.40
N SER A 82 5.13 7.18 -18.99
CA SER A 82 4.17 7.29 -17.89
C SER A 82 4.84 7.35 -16.53
N HIS A 83 4.23 8.10 -15.63
CA HIS A 83 4.53 8.13 -14.22
C HIS A 83 3.50 7.28 -13.47
N GLY A 84 3.88 6.81 -12.28
CA GLY A 84 2.94 6.11 -11.43
C GLY A 84 3.43 5.93 -10.01
N ARG A 85 2.45 5.75 -9.13
CA ARG A 85 2.66 5.52 -7.70
C ARG A 85 1.90 4.29 -7.24
N ALA A 86 2.43 3.64 -6.22
CA ALA A 86 1.74 2.58 -5.49
C ALA A 86 1.64 2.96 -4.02
N GLY A 87 0.45 2.83 -3.45
CA GLY A 87 0.28 2.91 -2.00
C GLY A 87 0.01 1.55 -1.39
N VAL A 88 0.62 1.30 -0.25
CA VAL A 88 0.53 0.04 0.49
C VAL A 88 0.08 0.32 1.90
N VAL A 89 -0.86 -0.50 2.38
CA VAL A 89 -1.27 -0.51 3.78
C VAL A 89 -0.98 -1.89 4.36
N ALA A 90 -0.25 -1.93 5.48
CA ALA A 90 0.04 -3.16 6.20
C ALA A 90 -0.13 -2.97 7.72
N TYR A 91 -0.25 -4.08 8.43
CA TYR A 91 -0.39 -4.14 9.88
C TYR A 91 0.58 -5.16 10.45
N ASP A 92 1.02 -4.96 11.70
CA ASP A 92 2.08 -5.74 12.35
C ASP A 92 3.40 -5.75 11.56
N GLY A 93 3.71 -4.64 10.89
CA GLY A 93 5.06 -4.38 10.41
C GLY A 93 6.02 -4.21 11.59
N TYR A 94 7.30 -4.49 11.39
CA TYR A 94 8.29 -4.35 12.45
C TYR A 94 9.46 -3.50 11.97
N ARG A 95 9.58 -2.31 12.54
CA ARG A 95 10.68 -1.40 12.26
C ARG A 95 12.05 -2.05 12.51
N GLY A 96 12.93 -1.97 11.51
CA GLY A 96 14.34 -2.32 11.64
C GLY A 96 14.62 -3.83 11.67
N ARG A 97 13.66 -4.68 11.28
CA ARG A 97 13.87 -6.14 11.23
C ARG A 97 14.61 -6.57 9.98
N GLY A 98 14.43 -5.87 8.86
CA GLY A 98 15.12 -6.19 7.62
C GLY A 98 14.71 -7.54 7.02
N ASN A 99 13.47 -7.98 7.27
CA ASN A 99 12.98 -9.34 7.01
C ASN A 99 11.89 -9.42 5.92
N ASP A 100 11.32 -8.29 5.50
CA ASP A 100 10.28 -8.22 4.48
C ASP A 100 10.76 -7.55 3.19
N GLY A 101 9.86 -7.42 2.23
CA GLY A 101 10.17 -6.70 1.00
C GLY A 101 9.02 -6.70 0.00
N LEU A 102 9.09 -5.74 -0.91
CA LEU A 102 8.13 -5.53 -1.97
C LEU A 102 8.85 -5.40 -3.31
N THR A 103 8.34 -6.10 -4.32
CA THR A 103 8.77 -5.92 -5.70
C THR A 103 7.59 -5.68 -6.62
N VAL A 104 7.81 -4.90 -7.67
CA VAL A 104 6.84 -4.62 -8.72
C VAL A 104 7.45 -4.89 -10.10
N ARG A 105 6.67 -5.45 -11.01
CA ARG A 105 7.06 -5.58 -12.42
C ARG A 105 5.88 -5.31 -13.35
N ALA A 106 6.17 -4.67 -14.48
CA ALA A 106 5.28 -4.60 -15.62
C ALA A 106 5.41 -5.86 -16.49
N GLY A 107 4.29 -6.48 -16.86
CA GLY A 107 4.27 -7.63 -17.76
C GLY A 107 5.23 -8.76 -17.36
N ARG A 108 6.16 -9.11 -18.26
CA ARG A 108 7.22 -10.13 -18.05
C ARG A 108 8.60 -9.52 -17.78
N HIS A 109 8.68 -8.22 -17.52
CA HIS A 109 9.95 -7.53 -17.32
C HIS A 109 10.58 -7.85 -15.95
N ARG A 110 11.85 -7.46 -15.79
CA ARG A 110 12.59 -7.62 -14.53
C ARG A 110 11.86 -6.86 -13.41
N PRO A 111 11.71 -7.46 -12.22
CA PRO A 111 11.13 -6.78 -11.08
C PRO A 111 12.05 -5.67 -10.55
N LEU A 112 11.44 -4.55 -10.20
CA LEU A 112 11.99 -3.49 -9.39
C LEU A 112 11.75 -3.83 -7.91
N LYS A 113 12.76 -3.65 -7.06
CA LYS A 113 12.57 -3.64 -5.60
C LYS A 113 12.04 -2.27 -5.22
N VAL A 114 10.91 -2.24 -4.53
CA VAL A 114 10.32 -1.00 -4.03
C VAL A 114 11.06 -0.58 -2.76
N HIS A 115 11.46 0.68 -2.70
CA HIS A 115 12.11 1.30 -1.56
C HIS A 115 12.12 2.82 -1.72
N ASP A 116 12.38 3.53 -0.63
CA ASP A 116 12.68 4.96 -0.62
C ASP A 116 13.60 5.29 0.57
N SER A 117 13.71 6.56 0.95
CA SER A 117 14.55 7.01 2.07
C SER A 117 14.05 6.58 3.45
N ALA A 118 12.74 6.37 3.61
CA ALA A 118 12.13 5.93 4.86
C ALA A 118 11.97 4.40 4.92
N ASN A 119 11.83 3.75 3.76
CA ASN A 119 11.49 2.35 3.60
C ASN A 119 12.58 1.59 2.83
N PRO A 120 13.58 1.03 3.53
CA PRO A 120 14.61 0.20 2.91
C PRO A 120 14.03 -0.99 2.14
N ALA A 121 14.68 -1.41 1.06
CA ALA A 121 14.17 -2.48 0.18
C ALA A 121 13.99 -3.86 0.86
N ASN A 122 14.56 -4.05 2.04
CA ASN A 122 14.44 -5.25 2.87
C ASN A 122 13.64 -5.01 4.17
N ASP A 123 13.06 -3.83 4.35
CA ASP A 123 12.33 -3.41 5.56
C ASP A 123 11.25 -2.41 5.13
N VAL A 124 10.34 -2.86 4.26
CA VAL A 124 9.31 -2.03 3.64
C VAL A 124 8.10 -1.88 4.57
N MET A 125 7.78 -2.90 5.39
CA MET A 125 6.70 -2.88 6.39
C MET A 125 7.28 -2.52 7.76
N ASN A 126 7.74 -1.27 7.90
CA ASN A 126 8.59 -0.80 8.99
C ASN A 126 7.90 0.16 9.97
N SER A 127 6.57 0.11 10.03
CA SER A 127 5.71 0.93 10.90
C SER A 127 5.81 2.42 10.61
N THR A 128 5.71 2.81 9.33
CA THR A 128 5.73 4.23 8.93
C THR A 128 4.48 4.66 8.14
N ILE A 129 4.28 5.97 8.04
CA ILE A 129 3.25 6.56 7.18
C ILE A 129 3.92 7.66 6.39
N THR A 130 4.32 7.34 5.17
CA THR A 130 5.12 8.22 4.33
C THR A 130 4.57 8.40 2.92
N ASP A 131 4.76 9.60 2.39
CA ASP A 131 4.58 9.91 0.98
C ASP A 131 5.95 10.08 0.34
N PHE A 132 6.36 9.10 -0.47
CA PHE A 132 7.65 9.08 -1.16
C PHE A 132 8.86 9.25 -0.21
N GLY A 133 8.83 8.54 0.92
CA GLY A 133 9.87 8.58 1.94
C GLY A 133 9.85 9.81 2.86
N GLN A 134 8.83 10.66 2.77
CA GLN A 134 8.61 11.81 3.66
C GLN A 134 7.43 11.52 4.61
N GLU A 135 7.58 11.80 5.90
CA GLU A 135 6.50 11.62 6.88
C GLU A 135 5.23 12.40 6.51
N ALA A 136 4.10 11.71 6.48
CA ALA A 136 2.81 12.34 6.21
C ALA A 136 2.39 13.25 7.36
N ALA A 137 1.74 14.38 7.03
CA ALA A 137 1.21 15.29 8.03
C ALA A 137 0.03 14.67 8.79
N ARG A 138 0.21 14.34 10.08
CA ARG A 138 -0.80 13.66 10.91
C ARG A 138 -0.73 14.06 12.37
N ARG A 139 -1.76 13.67 13.14
CA ARG A 139 -1.81 13.82 14.60
C ARG A 139 -2.39 12.56 15.24
N PRO A 140 -1.67 11.87 16.15
CA PRO A 140 -0.27 12.13 16.54
C PRO A 140 0.73 11.72 15.43
N ALA A 141 1.90 12.38 15.40
CA ALA A 141 2.98 12.15 14.44
C ALA A 141 4.13 11.34 15.05
N TYR A 142 3.81 10.20 15.67
CA TYR A 142 4.84 9.30 16.22
C TYR A 142 5.62 8.62 15.09
N PRO A 143 6.97 8.66 15.07
CA PRO A 143 7.78 8.03 14.02
C PRO A 143 7.58 6.51 13.89
N ASP A 144 7.16 5.85 14.97
CA ASP A 144 6.73 4.46 14.98
C ASP A 144 5.22 4.43 15.22
N THR A 145 4.50 3.84 14.29
CA THR A 145 3.04 3.72 14.29
C THR A 145 2.53 2.44 14.94
N LEU A 146 3.41 1.71 15.64
CA LEU A 146 3.10 0.48 16.37
C LEU A 146 2.58 -0.62 15.43
N GLY A 147 3.27 -0.79 14.30
CA GLY A 147 2.98 -1.83 13.32
C GLY A 147 2.04 -1.42 12.19
N PHE A 148 1.62 -0.16 12.09
CA PHE A 148 0.72 0.29 11.01
C PHE A 148 1.50 0.99 9.87
N ASP A 149 1.48 0.39 8.69
CA ASP A 149 2.09 0.98 7.50
C ASP A 149 1.03 1.62 6.61
N SER A 150 1.33 2.80 6.08
CA SER A 150 0.53 3.47 5.05
C SER A 150 1.44 4.34 4.20
N ASP A 151 2.15 3.70 3.27
CA ASP A 151 3.23 4.30 2.51
C ASP A 151 2.91 4.39 1.02
N VAL A 152 3.36 5.48 0.40
CA VAL A 152 3.24 5.72 -1.04
C VAL A 152 4.63 5.75 -1.67
N PHE A 153 4.81 4.91 -2.68
CA PHE A 153 6.07 4.71 -3.40
C PHE A 153 5.97 5.21 -4.84
N ASP A 154 7.08 5.76 -5.35
CA ASP A 154 7.25 5.96 -6.78
C ASP A 154 7.53 4.59 -7.44
N ILE A 155 6.68 4.23 -8.40
CA ILE A 155 6.84 3.01 -9.20
C ILE A 155 7.12 3.31 -10.67
N THR A 156 7.31 4.58 -11.03
CA THR A 156 7.67 5.04 -12.38
C THR A 156 8.80 4.20 -12.99
N PRO A 157 9.90 3.87 -12.26
CA PRO A 157 10.98 3.06 -12.82
C PRO A 157 10.59 1.62 -13.18
N ALA A 158 9.45 1.11 -12.70
CA ALA A 158 8.92 -0.21 -13.01
C ALA A 158 7.95 -0.22 -14.20
N LEU A 159 7.41 0.94 -14.58
CA LEU A 159 6.43 1.06 -15.65
C LEU A 159 7.10 0.80 -17.01
N ARG A 160 6.39 0.10 -17.90
CA ARG A 160 6.88 -0.24 -19.24
C ARG A 160 5.79 0.03 -20.27
N SER A 161 6.15 0.75 -21.32
CA SER A 161 5.23 1.07 -22.42
C SER A 161 4.59 -0.20 -22.99
N GLY A 162 3.28 -0.16 -23.17
CA GLY A 162 2.48 -1.28 -23.70
C GLY A 162 2.12 -2.35 -22.67
N ALA A 163 2.63 -2.29 -21.44
CA ALA A 163 2.24 -3.25 -20.41
C ALA A 163 0.79 -3.01 -19.94
N ASP A 164 0.01 -4.07 -19.88
CA ASP A 164 -1.39 -4.08 -19.44
C ASP A 164 -1.56 -4.45 -17.96
N ARG A 165 -0.49 -4.96 -17.34
CA ARG A 165 -0.51 -5.54 -16.00
C ARG A 165 0.73 -5.16 -15.19
N LEU A 166 0.50 -4.80 -13.93
CA LEU A 166 1.53 -4.77 -12.89
C LEU A 166 1.37 -5.98 -11.97
N THR A 167 2.49 -6.62 -11.62
CA THR A 167 2.54 -7.71 -10.64
C THR A 167 3.37 -7.25 -9.46
N PHE A 168 2.72 -7.18 -8.29
CA PHE A 168 3.36 -6.89 -7.02
C PHE A 168 3.60 -8.20 -6.29
N ARG A 169 4.80 -8.37 -5.75
CA ARG A 169 5.17 -9.52 -4.95
C ARG A 169 5.68 -9.04 -3.60
N PHE A 170 4.96 -9.47 -2.58
CA PHE A 170 5.21 -9.24 -1.17
C PHE A 170 5.93 -10.46 -0.60
N THR A 171 6.94 -10.23 0.24
CA THR A 171 7.69 -11.28 0.91
C THR A 171 7.91 -10.95 2.37
N THR A 172 8.08 -11.99 3.19
CA THR A 172 8.49 -11.88 4.59
C THR A 172 9.35 -13.07 5.01
N ARG A 173 10.08 -12.89 6.10
CA ARG A 173 10.66 -13.90 6.97
C ARG A 173 10.21 -13.58 8.40
N ASN A 174 10.25 -14.52 9.33
CA ASN A 174 9.71 -14.29 10.68
C ASN A 174 10.33 -13.06 11.39
N PRO A 175 9.52 -12.23 12.10
CA PRO A 175 8.05 -12.29 12.20
C PRO A 175 7.32 -11.82 10.93
N GLY A 176 6.07 -12.26 10.76
CA GLY A 176 5.23 -11.89 9.62
C GLY A 176 4.61 -10.49 9.73
N TYR A 177 3.72 -10.17 8.78
CA TYR A 177 2.85 -8.98 8.79
C TYR A 177 1.53 -9.29 8.07
N LEU A 178 0.57 -8.36 8.13
CA LEU A 178 -0.73 -8.45 7.49
C LEU A 178 -0.85 -7.39 6.39
N LEU A 179 -1.02 -7.80 5.14
CA LEU A 179 -1.27 -6.87 4.04
C LEU A 179 -2.77 -6.50 3.99
N GLY A 180 -3.07 -5.20 4.04
CA GLY A 180 -4.44 -4.66 4.07
C GLY A 180 -4.92 -4.09 2.73
N ALA A 181 -4.09 -3.32 2.05
CA ALA A 181 -4.46 -2.76 0.77
C ALA A 181 -3.23 -2.48 -0.10
N LEU A 182 -3.46 -2.50 -1.40
CA LEU A 182 -2.53 -2.03 -2.41
C LEU A 182 -3.33 -1.24 -3.44
N PHE A 183 -2.98 0.03 -3.67
CA PHE A 183 -3.51 0.78 -4.80
C PHE A 183 -2.38 1.21 -5.74
N VAL A 184 -2.73 1.38 -7.01
CA VAL A 184 -1.86 1.96 -8.03
C VAL A 184 -2.60 3.08 -8.72
N GLN A 185 -1.87 4.15 -8.98
CA GLN A 185 -2.24 5.18 -9.94
C GLN A 185 -1.14 5.26 -10.99
N ALA A 186 -1.52 5.19 -12.27
CA ALA A 186 -0.60 5.39 -13.40
C ALA A 186 -1.23 6.32 -14.43
N ASP A 187 -0.41 7.08 -15.14
CA ASP A 187 -0.89 7.98 -16.19
C ASP A 187 -1.64 7.23 -17.30
N THR A 188 -2.66 7.87 -17.86
CA THR A 188 -3.28 7.42 -19.11
C THR A 188 -2.66 8.12 -20.31
N ARG A 189 -2.92 7.61 -21.53
CA ARG A 189 -2.52 8.33 -22.75
C ARG A 189 -3.05 9.78 -22.67
N HIS A 190 -2.21 10.73 -23.05
CA HIS A 190 -2.61 12.10 -23.37
C HIS A 190 -3.33 12.13 -24.72
#